data_AF-A0A2N2SDM0-F1
#
_entry.id   AF-A0A2N2SDM0-F1
#
_cell.length_a   1.000
_cell.length_b   1.000
_cell.length_c   1.000
_cell.angle_alpha   90.00
_cell.angle_beta   90.00
_cell.angle_gamma   90.00
#
_symmetry.space_group_name_H-M   'P 1'
#
loop_
_entity.id
_entity.type
_entity.pdbx_description
1 polymer ?
#
loop_
_entity_poly.entity_id
_entity_poly.type
_entity_poly.pdbx_seq_one_letter_code
_entity_poly.pdbx_strand_id
1 'polypeptide(L)'
;MYRHIITLLLLACAAMNAVAQDVQLQPDYPDRHVVVKGDTLWDISAKFLKDPWLWPKVWKMNREQIKNPHLIYPGDVVVLDLSGGDPRLRLLRETVTLEPGIRIEELEKEAVATIAPNIIEPFLSQPLIIENDELDNAPAIVGAQENRVVLSQG
;
A
#
# COMPACT_ATOMS: atom_id res chain seq x y z
N MET A 1 -64.20 25.81 14.13
CA MET A 1 -63.26 26.49 13.22
C MET A 1 -61.96 25.73 12.96
N TYR A 2 -61.36 25.02 13.93
CA TYR A 2 -60.05 24.36 13.76
C TYR A 2 -60.01 23.09 12.88
N ARG A 3 -61.14 22.41 12.66
CA ARG A 3 -61.20 21.17 11.84
C ARG A 3 -60.83 21.39 10.38
N HIS A 4 -61.18 22.55 9.82
CA HIS A 4 -60.86 22.90 8.44
C HIS A 4 -59.40 23.32 8.27
N ILE A 5 -58.78 23.88 9.31
CA ILE A 5 -57.36 24.29 9.30
C ILE A 5 -56.45 23.06 9.22
N ILE A 6 -56.76 22.01 9.97
CA ILE A 6 -55.99 20.75 9.96
C ILE A 6 -56.08 20.07 8.59
N THR A 7 -57.26 20.04 7.97
CA THR A 7 -57.42 19.45 6.62
C THR A 7 -56.70 20.26 5.54
N LEU A 8 -56.62 21.59 5.67
CA LEU A 8 -55.93 22.45 4.70
C LEU A 8 -54.40 22.35 4.85
N LEU A 9 -53.89 22.20 6.08
CA LEU A 9 -52.47 21.97 6.35
C LEU A 9 -51.99 20.61 5.82
N LEU A 10 -52.82 19.57 5.96
CA LEU A 10 -52.48 18.21 5.50
C LEU A 10 -52.51 18.10 3.97
N LEU A 11 -53.41 18.83 3.31
CA LEU A 11 -53.44 18.96 1.84
C LEU A 11 -52.24 19.77 1.31
N ALA A 12 -51.77 20.79 2.04
CA ALA A 12 -50.59 21.59 1.67
C ALA A 12 -49.28 20.80 1.78
N CYS A 13 -49.13 19.92 2.78
CA CYS A 13 -47.97 19.01 2.87
C CYS A 13 -47.93 17.97 1.72
N ALA A 14 -49.09 17.56 1.20
CA ALA A 14 -49.15 16.62 0.08
C ALA A 14 -48.75 17.24 -1.28
N ALA A 15 -48.63 18.57 -1.37
CA ALA A 15 -48.23 19.29 -2.57
C ALA A 15 -46.72 19.58 -2.66
N MET A 16 -45.92 19.15 -1.67
CA MET A 16 -44.46 19.17 -1.76
C MET A 16 -43.99 18.11 -2.76
N ASN A 17 -43.90 18.50 -4.03
CA ASN A 17 -43.22 17.72 -5.05
C ASN A 17 -41.74 17.61 -4.68
N ALA A 18 -41.24 16.39 -4.49
CA ALA A 18 -39.81 16.13 -4.38
C ALA A 18 -39.18 16.37 -5.76
N VAL A 19 -38.48 17.50 -5.91
CA VAL A 19 -37.70 17.79 -7.11
C VAL A 19 -36.53 16.81 -7.14
N ALA A 20 -36.53 15.91 -8.13
CA ALA A 20 -35.37 15.09 -8.40
C ALA A 20 -34.22 16.02 -8.82
N GLN A 21 -33.18 16.13 -8.00
CA GLN A 21 -32.00 16.91 -8.35
C GLN A 21 -31.25 16.19 -9.48
N ASP A 22 -31.28 16.78 -10.67
CA ASP A 22 -30.47 16.33 -11.80
C ASP A 22 -28.99 16.52 -11.50
N VAL A 23 -28.19 15.53 -11.90
CA VAL A 23 -26.74 15.54 -11.68
C VAL A 23 -26.12 16.55 -12.64
N GLN A 24 -25.80 17.74 -12.15
CA GLN A 24 -25.11 18.77 -12.93
C GLN A 24 -23.59 18.57 -12.89
N LEU A 25 -22.97 18.57 -14.05
CA LEU A 25 -21.51 18.47 -14.19
C LEU A 25 -20.86 19.85 -14.04
N GLN A 26 -19.62 19.86 -13.57
CA GLN A 26 -18.75 21.03 -13.60
C GLN A 26 -18.58 21.49 -15.06
N PRO A 27 -18.46 22.78 -15.39
CA PRO A 27 -18.12 23.19 -16.76
C PRO A 27 -16.68 22.82 -17.18
N ASP A 28 -15.79 22.57 -16.21
CA ASP A 28 -14.38 22.21 -16.40
C ASP A 28 -14.06 20.92 -15.62
N TYR A 29 -14.76 19.82 -15.96
CA TYR A 29 -14.45 18.51 -15.37
C TYR A 29 -13.31 17.84 -16.14
N PRO A 30 -12.39 17.15 -15.45
CA PRO A 30 -11.39 16.32 -16.11
C PRO A 30 -12.05 15.05 -16.70
N ASP A 31 -11.57 14.54 -17.84
CA ASP A 31 -12.08 13.27 -18.38
C ASP A 31 -11.72 12.06 -17.49
N ARG A 32 -10.57 12.12 -16.83
CA ARG A 32 -10.06 11.09 -15.92
C ARG A 32 -9.33 11.68 -14.71
N HIS A 33 -9.45 11.04 -13.56
CA HIS A 33 -8.70 11.36 -12.34
C HIS A 33 -7.98 10.12 -11.83
N VAL A 34 -6.68 10.23 -11.57
CA VAL A 34 -5.90 9.17 -10.93
C VAL A 34 -5.98 9.37 -9.43
N VAL A 35 -6.47 8.38 -8.71
CA VAL A 35 -6.61 8.41 -7.26
C VAL A 35 -5.23 8.52 -6.62
N VAL A 36 -5.06 9.51 -5.74
CA VAL A 36 -3.85 9.69 -4.93
C VAL A 36 -4.16 9.32 -3.47
N LYS A 37 -3.13 8.98 -2.70
CA LYS A 37 -3.27 8.69 -1.27
C LYS A 37 -3.93 9.88 -0.56
N GLY A 38 -5.10 9.63 0.06
CA GLY A 38 -5.89 10.63 0.78
C GLY A 38 -7.14 11.10 0.04
N ASP A 39 -7.28 10.80 -1.24
CA ASP A 39 -8.49 11.10 -1.99
C ASP A 39 -9.66 10.24 -1.49
N THR A 40 -10.85 10.85 -1.40
CA THR A 40 -12.11 10.14 -1.20
C THR A 40 -13.01 10.25 -2.42
N LEU A 41 -13.98 9.34 -2.53
CA LEU A 41 -14.99 9.43 -3.59
C LEU A 41 -15.78 10.75 -3.55
N TRP A 42 -15.90 11.38 -2.38
CA TRP A 42 -16.49 12.71 -2.24
C TRP A 42 -15.62 13.80 -2.86
N ASP A 43 -14.32 13.83 -2.52
CA ASP A 43 -13.35 14.81 -3.05
C ASP A 43 -13.22 14.70 -4.57
N ILE A 44 -13.21 13.46 -5.07
CA ILE A 44 -13.17 13.18 -6.49
C ILE A 44 -14.48 13.66 -7.12
N SER A 45 -15.64 13.31 -6.56
CA SER A 45 -16.94 13.76 -7.10
C SER A 45 -17.06 15.27 -7.15
N ALA A 46 -16.46 16.00 -6.20
CA ALA A 46 -16.44 17.47 -6.21
C ALA A 46 -15.69 18.07 -7.40
N LYS A 47 -14.83 17.31 -8.07
CA LYS A 47 -14.11 17.74 -9.29
C LYS A 47 -14.95 17.53 -10.56
N PHE A 48 -15.84 16.55 -10.57
CA PHE A 48 -16.67 16.21 -11.73
C PHE A 48 -18.07 16.83 -11.66
N LEU A 49 -18.63 16.95 -10.46
CA LEU A 49 -20.00 17.39 -10.21
C LEU A 49 -20.01 18.79 -9.64
N LYS A 50 -20.96 19.60 -10.12
CA LYS A 50 -21.21 20.94 -9.58
C LYS A 50 -21.70 20.90 -8.13
N ASP A 51 -22.50 19.88 -7.80
CA ASP A 51 -23.00 19.63 -6.45
C ASP A 51 -22.36 18.36 -5.87
N PRO A 52 -21.28 18.49 -5.08
CA PRO A 52 -20.58 17.34 -4.50
C PRO A 52 -21.48 16.44 -3.65
N TRP A 53 -22.54 16.99 -3.05
CA TRP A 53 -23.49 16.24 -2.22
C TRP A 53 -24.25 15.14 -2.97
N LEU A 54 -24.31 15.22 -4.31
CA LEU A 54 -24.95 14.20 -5.15
C LEU A 54 -24.06 12.97 -5.39
N TRP A 55 -22.83 12.94 -4.87
CA TRP A 55 -21.94 11.79 -4.98
C TRP A 55 -22.57 10.43 -4.58
N PRO A 56 -23.47 10.29 -3.57
CA PRO A 56 -24.05 9.00 -3.23
C PRO A 56 -25.04 8.54 -4.30
N LYS A 57 -25.68 9.47 -5.00
CA LYS A 57 -26.60 9.19 -6.11
C LYS A 57 -25.82 8.64 -7.30
N VAL A 58 -24.73 9.31 -7.67
CA VAL A 58 -23.83 8.88 -8.75
C VAL A 58 -23.15 7.55 -8.39
N TRP A 59 -22.76 7.36 -7.13
CA TRP A 59 -22.21 6.09 -6.66
C TRP A 59 -23.24 4.95 -6.71
N LYS A 60 -24.50 5.19 -6.31
CA LYS A 60 -25.57 4.18 -6.37
C LYS A 60 -25.78 3.64 -7.78
N MET A 61 -25.62 4.46 -8.81
CA MET A 61 -25.69 4.06 -10.22
C MET A 61 -24.53 3.14 -10.65
N ASN A 62 -23.39 3.17 -9.94
CA ASN A 62 -22.17 2.43 -10.27
C ASN A 62 -21.79 1.37 -9.23
N ARG A 63 -22.72 1.00 -8.35
CA ARG A 63 -22.49 0.06 -7.24
C ARG A 63 -21.95 -1.30 -7.67
N GLU A 64 -22.24 -1.73 -8.89
CA GLU A 64 -21.71 -2.98 -9.45
C GLU A 64 -20.18 -2.94 -9.61
N GLN A 65 -19.63 -1.78 -9.95
CA GLN A 65 -18.18 -1.58 -10.14
C GLN A 65 -17.50 -1.20 -8.82
N ILE A 66 -18.13 -0.34 -8.02
CA ILE A 66 -17.59 0.13 -6.73
C ILE A 66 -18.49 -0.37 -5.60
N LYS A 67 -18.25 -1.59 -5.13
CA LYS A 67 -19.04 -2.23 -4.05
C LYS A 67 -19.01 -1.45 -2.74
N ASN A 68 -17.88 -0.82 -2.42
CA ASN A 68 -17.69 0.00 -1.24
C ASN A 68 -17.03 1.31 -1.66
N PRO A 69 -17.64 2.48 -1.37
CA PRO A 69 -17.12 3.77 -1.82
C PRO A 69 -15.84 4.18 -1.09
N HIS A 70 -15.50 3.53 0.02
CA HIS A 70 -14.23 3.74 0.72
C HIS A 70 -13.09 2.87 0.21
N LEU A 71 -13.36 1.89 -0.67
CA LEU A 71 -12.35 0.99 -1.24
C LEU A 71 -11.86 1.51 -2.60
N ILE A 72 -11.27 2.70 -2.60
CA ILE A 72 -10.49 3.24 -3.71
C ILE A 72 -9.02 3.27 -3.31
N TYR A 73 -8.15 2.87 -4.23
CA TYR A 73 -6.72 2.74 -3.95
C TYR A 73 -5.90 3.72 -4.79
N PRO A 74 -4.75 4.19 -4.29
CA PRO A 74 -3.84 4.99 -5.10
C PRO A 74 -3.46 4.26 -6.39
N GLY A 75 -3.59 4.94 -7.53
CA GLY A 75 -3.39 4.37 -8.86
C GLY A 75 -4.67 3.90 -9.57
N ASP A 76 -5.80 3.78 -8.86
CA ASP A 76 -7.10 3.59 -9.51
C ASP A 76 -7.42 4.81 -10.40
N VAL A 77 -8.05 4.58 -11.55
CA VAL A 77 -8.45 5.68 -12.45
C VAL A 77 -9.98 5.82 -12.44
N VAL A 78 -10.46 6.98 -12.01
CA VAL A 78 -11.89 7.34 -12.05
C VAL A 78 -12.18 8.08 -13.35
N VAL A 79 -13.18 7.62 -14.10
CA VAL A 79 -13.62 8.24 -15.36
C VAL A 79 -15.11 8.55 -15.31
N LEU A 80 -15.50 9.66 -15.94
CA LEU A 80 -16.90 10.00 -16.11
C LEU A 80 -17.43 9.36 -17.40
N ASP A 81 -18.44 8.51 -17.28
CA ASP A 81 -19.13 7.88 -18.40
C ASP A 81 -20.46 8.58 -18.65
N LEU A 82 -20.60 9.19 -19.83
CA LEU A 82 -21.79 9.91 -20.29
C LEU A 82 -22.62 9.10 -21.31
N SER A 83 -22.21 7.87 -21.63
CA SER A 83 -22.76 7.08 -22.74
C SER A 83 -24.23 6.66 -22.53
N GLY A 84 -24.71 6.69 -21.27
CA GLY A 84 -26.01 6.15 -20.86
C GLY A 84 -27.11 7.18 -20.66
N GLY A 85 -26.92 8.45 -21.02
CA GLY A 85 -27.87 9.53 -20.73
C GLY A 85 -27.75 10.10 -19.31
N ASP A 86 -27.44 9.26 -18.33
CA ASP A 86 -27.10 9.68 -16.96
C ASP A 86 -25.58 9.67 -16.72
N PRO A 87 -24.99 10.75 -16.16
CA PRO A 87 -23.57 10.81 -15.85
C PRO A 87 -23.22 9.86 -14.70
N ARG A 88 -22.27 8.94 -14.94
CA ARG A 88 -21.90 7.90 -13.99
C ARG A 88 -20.38 7.79 -13.83
N LEU A 89 -19.89 7.68 -12.60
CA LEU A 89 -18.46 7.53 -12.30
C LEU A 89 -18.05 6.05 -12.36
N ARG A 90 -17.15 5.72 -13.27
CA ARG A 90 -16.59 4.37 -13.42
C ARG A 90 -15.17 4.32 -12.88
N LEU A 91 -14.83 3.19 -12.27
CA LEU A 91 -13.48 2.91 -11.78
C LEU A 91 -12.82 1.95 -12.75
N LEU A 92 -11.76 2.39 -13.42
CA LEU A 92 -10.88 1.55 -14.22
C LEU A 92 -9.80 1.01 -13.29
N ARG A 93 -9.89 -0.29 -12.99
CA ARG A 93 -8.86 -1.04 -12.29
C ARG A 93 -8.02 -1.77 -13.31
N GLU A 94 -6.75 -1.41 -13.38
CA GLU A 94 -5.76 -2.25 -14.01
C GLU A 94 -5.32 -3.27 -12.96
N THR A 95 -5.95 -4.45 -12.97
CA THR A 95 -5.56 -5.54 -12.06
C THR A 95 -4.22 -6.07 -12.51
N VAL A 96 -3.15 -5.66 -11.83
CA VAL A 96 -1.83 -6.26 -12.01
C VAL A 96 -1.80 -7.56 -11.22
N THR A 97 -1.83 -8.69 -11.93
CA THR A 97 -1.58 -10.00 -11.32
C THR A 97 -0.12 -10.06 -10.91
N LEU A 98 0.15 -10.04 -9.60
CA LEU A 98 1.50 -10.23 -9.07
C LEU A 98 1.81 -11.71 -8.98
N GLU A 99 2.90 -12.12 -9.61
CA GLU A 99 3.42 -13.48 -9.53
C GLU A 99 4.66 -13.50 -8.62
N PRO A 100 4.88 -14.58 -7.85
CA PRO A 100 6.10 -14.73 -7.07
C PRO A 100 7.30 -14.79 -8.03
N GLY A 101 8.16 -13.77 -7.99
CA GLY A 101 9.39 -13.70 -8.76
C GLY A 101 10.62 -13.83 -7.86
N ILE A 102 11.60 -14.63 -8.28
CA ILE A 102 12.92 -14.65 -7.64
C ILE A 102 13.62 -13.33 -8.02
N ARG A 103 13.93 -12.50 -7.02
CA ARG A 103 14.78 -11.33 -7.20
C ARG A 103 16.23 -11.82 -7.20
N ILE A 104 16.85 -11.88 -8.37
CA ILE A 104 18.29 -12.09 -8.49
C ILE A 104 18.93 -10.71 -8.54
N GLU A 105 19.62 -10.34 -7.48
CA GLU A 105 20.54 -9.20 -7.50
C GLU A 105 21.92 -9.77 -7.80
N GLU A 106 22.59 -9.24 -8.83
CA GLU A 106 23.97 -9.62 -9.10
C GLU A 106 24.80 -9.23 -7.89
N LEU A 107 25.47 -10.21 -7.26
CA LEU A 107 26.45 -9.91 -6.22
C LEU A 107 27.44 -8.91 -6.81
N GLU A 108 27.65 -7.80 -6.11
CA GLU A 108 28.66 -6.83 -6.47
C GLU A 108 29.99 -7.57 -6.68
N LYS A 109 30.70 -7.25 -7.77
CA LYS A 109 31.98 -7.90 -8.14
C LYS A 109 33.10 -7.63 -7.12
N GLU A 110 32.79 -6.91 -6.05
CA GLU A 110 33.73 -6.55 -5.02
C GLU A 110 33.94 -7.74 -4.09
N ALA A 111 35.20 -8.11 -3.90
CA ALA A 111 35.56 -9.19 -3.00
C ALA A 111 35.13 -8.82 -1.57
N VAL A 112 34.58 -9.80 -0.84
CA VAL A 112 34.31 -9.62 0.59
C VAL A 112 35.60 -9.21 1.28
N ALA A 113 35.59 -8.08 1.98
CA ALA A 113 36.77 -7.55 2.65
C ALA A 113 37.32 -8.58 3.65
N THR A 114 38.63 -8.80 3.63
CA THR A 114 39.30 -9.62 4.64
C THR A 114 39.18 -8.93 6.00
N ILE A 115 38.74 -9.68 7.01
CA ILE A 115 38.69 -9.19 8.39
C ILE A 115 40.12 -8.94 8.87
N ALA A 116 40.38 -7.76 9.41
CA ALA A 116 41.71 -7.39 9.89
C ALA A 116 42.14 -8.31 11.07
N PRO A 117 43.39 -8.80 11.10
CA PRO A 117 43.87 -9.73 12.14
C PRO A 117 43.69 -9.23 13.59
N ASN A 118 43.87 -7.92 13.81
CA ASN A 118 43.69 -7.30 15.12
C ASN A 118 42.24 -7.37 15.65
N ILE A 119 41.25 -7.57 14.78
CA ILE A 119 39.84 -7.74 15.18
C ILE A 119 39.58 -9.18 15.67
N ILE A 120 40.26 -10.17 15.09
CA ILE A 120 40.06 -11.59 15.42
C ILE A 120 40.96 -12.08 16.57
N GLU A 121 42.07 -11.40 16.85
CA GLU A 121 43.04 -11.77 17.89
C GLU A 121 42.39 -12.16 19.26
N PRO A 122 41.47 -11.37 19.84
CA PRO A 122 40.84 -11.71 21.12
C PRO A 122 39.98 -12.98 21.07
N PHE A 123 39.49 -13.35 19.88
CA PHE A 123 38.65 -14.53 19.66
C PHE A 123 39.48 -15.79 19.34
N LEU A 124 40.73 -15.61 18.93
CA LEU A 124 41.68 -16.71 18.70
C LEU A 124 42.43 -17.11 19.98
N SER A 125 42.62 -16.19 20.92
CA SER A 125 43.23 -16.50 22.21
C SER A 125 42.23 -17.16 23.15
N GLN A 126 42.32 -18.48 23.30
CA GLN A 126 41.64 -19.22 24.36
C GLN A 126 42.55 -19.21 25.60
N PRO A 127 42.22 -18.48 26.67
CA PRO A 127 43.01 -18.53 27.90
C PRO A 127 42.93 -19.96 28.47
N LEU A 128 44.07 -20.65 28.47
CA LEU A 128 44.21 -21.99 29.06
C LEU A 128 44.74 -21.84 30.48
N ILE A 129 44.00 -22.34 31.46
CA ILE A 129 44.45 -22.44 32.86
C ILE A 129 45.12 -23.80 33.02
N ILE A 130 46.39 -23.80 33.40
CA ILE A 130 47.22 -24.99 33.60
C ILE A 130 47.94 -24.94 34.94
N GLU A 131 48.34 -26.10 35.46
CA GLU A 131 49.20 -26.19 36.65
C GLU A 131 50.67 -25.88 36.31
N ASN A 132 51.49 -25.53 37.32
CA ASN A 132 52.84 -24.99 37.12
C ASN A 132 53.78 -25.85 36.23
N ASP A 133 53.61 -27.18 36.24
CA ASP A 133 54.49 -28.14 35.55
C ASP A 133 53.80 -28.89 34.39
N GLU A 134 52.57 -28.50 34.04
CA GLU A 134 51.75 -29.21 33.06
C GLU A 134 52.24 -28.96 31.62
N LEU A 135 52.78 -27.76 31.35
CA LEU A 135 53.31 -27.40 30.03
C LEU A 135 54.56 -28.21 29.65
N ASP A 136 55.39 -28.57 30.64
CA ASP A 136 56.65 -29.30 30.42
C ASP A 136 56.43 -30.73 29.92
N ASN A 137 55.26 -31.29 30.23
CA ASN A 137 54.86 -32.63 29.81
C ASN A 137 53.93 -32.61 28.57
N ALA A 138 53.63 -31.43 28.03
CA ALA A 138 52.70 -31.30 26.92
C ALA A 138 53.31 -31.82 25.59
N PRO A 139 52.51 -32.45 24.71
CA PRO A 139 52.97 -32.86 23.39
C PRO A 139 53.40 -31.66 22.54
N ALA A 140 54.57 -31.76 21.89
CA ALA A 140 55.05 -30.74 20.95
C ALA A 140 54.65 -31.06 19.50
N ILE A 141 54.21 -30.05 18.75
CA ILE A 141 53.92 -30.18 17.32
C ILE A 141 55.22 -30.04 16.53
N VAL A 142 55.69 -31.15 15.96
CA VAL A 142 56.97 -31.21 15.20
C VAL A 142 56.81 -30.91 13.70
N GLY A 143 55.58 -30.80 13.20
CA GLY A 143 55.32 -30.47 11.79
C GLY A 143 53.85 -30.42 11.42
N ALA A 144 53.56 -29.69 10.35
CA ALA A 144 52.24 -29.56 9.74
C ALA A 144 52.28 -30.05 8.28
N GLN A 145 51.15 -30.50 7.76
CA GLN A 145 51.04 -31.02 6.40
C GLN A 145 51.09 -29.87 5.37
N GLU A 146 51.78 -30.09 4.24
CA GLU A 146 51.68 -29.26 3.02
C GLU A 146 51.99 -27.76 3.22
N ASN A 147 53.06 -27.42 3.95
CA ASN A 147 53.51 -26.03 4.12
C ASN A 147 52.48 -25.11 4.82
N ARG A 148 51.46 -25.66 5.49
CA ARG A 148 50.51 -24.86 6.28
C ARG A 148 51.15 -24.43 7.60
N VAL A 149 51.16 -23.12 7.84
CA VAL A 149 51.67 -22.51 9.09
C VAL A 149 50.57 -22.42 10.15
N VAL A 150 49.29 -22.45 9.75
CA VAL A 150 48.15 -22.34 10.66
C VAL A 150 47.46 -23.71 10.80
N LEU A 151 47.37 -24.19 12.05
CA LEU A 151 46.63 -25.38 12.45
C LEU A 151 45.43 -24.93 13.29
N SER A 152 44.22 -25.23 12.84
CA SER A 152 42.98 -24.97 13.57
C SER A 152 42.28 -26.29 13.87
N GLN A 153 41.66 -26.40 15.04
CA GLN A 153 40.62 -27.41 15.25
C GLN A 153 39.43 -27.01 14.36
N GLY A 154 38.92 -27.97 13.57
CA GLY A 154 37.75 -27.77 12.71
C GLY A 154 36.46 -27.79 13.51
#